data_AF-K9Y9P2-F1
#
_entry.id   AF-K9Y9P2-F1
#
_cell.length_a   1.000
_cell.length_b   1.000
_cell.length_c   1.000
_cell.angle_alpha   90.00
_cell.angle_beta   90.00
_cell.angle_gamma   90.00
#
_symmetry.space_group_name_H-M   'P 1'
#
loop_
_entity.id
_entity.type
_entity.pdbx_description
1 polymer ?
#
loop_
_entity_poly.entity_id
_entity_poly.type
_entity_poly.pdbx_seq_one_letter_code
_entity_poly.pdbx_strand_id
1 'polypeptide(L)'
;MLVPITREKFEQLIPFTATIEQYRYYAGDWPDFLRKLLISFVGVVVIWLLGEITNSSGATISLFCVIAGLYWLWSPVYWATRRNSTYRRFPYSGFWRGRVLEVFVSEELVSTEESVDEKGELIIIENRERRINLQVGDKTGFEVQIQAPLRRLHRNLKTGQVVELLLLSKDPDLARISKISDAYLPQLDLWVSNYPVLRRDVFVEVSQELRRSNRTQKARASRQSYARY
;
A
#
# COMPACT_ATOMS: atom_id res chain seq x y z
N MET A 1 17.33 -11.06 6.95
CA MET A 1 18.45 -10.06 6.96
C MET A 1 17.82 -8.71 7.05
N LEU A 2 18.14 -7.97 8.11
CA LEU A 2 17.60 -6.64 8.38
C LEU A 2 18.72 -5.61 8.19
N VAL A 3 18.45 -4.56 7.43
CA VAL A 3 19.35 -3.43 7.22
C VAL A 3 18.61 -2.16 7.63
N PRO A 4 19.05 -1.43 8.66
CA PRO A 4 18.40 -0.19 9.05
C PRO A 4 18.48 0.82 7.90
N ILE A 5 17.38 1.55 7.65
CA ILE A 5 17.32 2.60 6.64
C ILE A 5 17.33 3.96 7.35
N THR A 6 18.10 4.89 6.81
CA THR A 6 18.14 6.28 7.31
C THR A 6 16.80 6.98 7.13
N ARG A 7 16.54 7.99 7.96
CA ARG A 7 15.29 8.75 7.90
C ARG A 7 15.05 9.38 6.53
N GLU A 8 16.10 9.91 5.90
CA GLU A 8 16.02 10.52 4.57
C GLU A 8 15.59 9.51 3.50
N LYS A 9 16.21 8.33 3.48
CA LYS A 9 15.85 7.26 2.53
C LYS A 9 14.44 6.72 2.79
N PHE A 10 14.05 6.62 4.05
CA PHE A 10 12.68 6.27 4.42
C PHE A 10 11.65 7.24 3.83
N GLU A 11 11.90 8.54 3.89
CA GLU A 11 10.98 9.56 3.34
C GLU A 11 10.93 9.59 1.81
N GLN A 12 11.98 9.08 1.13
CA GLN A 12 11.95 8.83 -0.30
C GLN A 12 11.12 7.59 -0.66
N LEU A 13 11.16 6.55 0.19
CA LEU A 13 10.40 5.31 0.02
C LEU A 13 8.91 5.49 0.30
N ILE A 14 8.55 6.28 1.31
CA ILE A 14 7.16 6.59 1.68
C ILE A 14 6.84 8.04 1.31
N PRO A 15 6.15 8.27 0.19
CA PRO A 15 5.97 9.60 -0.36
C PRO A 15 5.07 10.46 0.53
N PHE A 16 5.34 11.76 0.55
CA PHE A 16 4.52 12.72 1.31
C PHE A 16 3.11 12.84 0.72
N THR A 17 3.03 12.93 -0.61
CA THR A 17 1.77 12.98 -1.37
C THR A 17 1.46 11.65 -2.04
N ALA A 18 0.25 11.53 -2.59
CA ALA A 18 -0.19 10.35 -3.33
C ALA A 18 0.67 10.08 -4.57
N THR A 19 1.05 8.82 -4.78
CA THR A 19 1.55 8.35 -6.08
C THR A 19 0.41 7.99 -7.02
N ILE A 20 0.72 7.78 -8.30
CA ILE A 20 -0.26 7.35 -9.31
C ILE A 20 -0.93 6.03 -8.90
N GLU A 21 -0.16 5.09 -8.35
CA GLU A 21 -0.71 3.80 -7.89
C GLU A 21 -1.66 3.97 -6.70
N GLN A 22 -1.31 4.86 -5.76
CA GLN A 22 -2.15 5.17 -4.60
C GLN A 22 -3.41 5.93 -5.00
N TYR A 23 -3.30 6.84 -5.97
CA TYR A 23 -4.43 7.53 -6.56
C TYR A 23 -5.40 6.52 -7.18
N ARG A 24 -4.91 5.61 -8.03
CA ARG A 24 -5.74 4.57 -8.66
C ARG A 24 -6.43 3.69 -7.62
N TYR A 25 -5.74 3.33 -6.55
CA TYR A 25 -6.32 2.55 -5.45
C TYR A 25 -7.54 3.26 -4.82
N TYR A 26 -7.45 4.57 -4.54
CA TYR A 26 -8.54 5.33 -3.91
C TYR A 26 -9.58 5.89 -4.89
N ALA A 27 -9.21 6.05 -6.16
CA ALA A 27 -10.17 6.36 -7.22
C ALA A 27 -11.21 5.24 -7.31
N GLY A 28 -10.76 4.00 -7.18
CA GLY A 28 -11.58 2.80 -7.23
C GLY A 28 -11.95 2.42 -8.65
N ASP A 29 -12.99 1.61 -8.78
CA ASP A 29 -13.51 1.21 -10.09
C ASP A 29 -14.44 2.29 -10.68
N TRP A 30 -14.94 2.06 -11.89
CA TRP A 30 -15.84 3.00 -12.57
C TRP A 30 -17.05 3.42 -11.71
N PRO A 31 -17.74 2.52 -10.99
CA PRO A 31 -18.84 2.90 -10.11
C PRO A 31 -18.39 3.84 -8.96
N ASP A 32 -17.21 3.60 -8.40
CA ASP A 32 -16.64 4.43 -7.33
C ASP A 32 -16.29 5.84 -7.82
N PHE A 33 -15.83 5.95 -9.06
CA PHE A 33 -15.60 7.23 -9.72
C PHE A 33 -16.92 7.98 -9.93
N LEU A 34 -17.94 7.32 -10.48
CA LEU A 34 -19.28 7.92 -10.67
C LEU A 34 -19.87 8.40 -9.36
N ARG A 35 -19.77 7.58 -8.30
CA ARG A 35 -20.25 7.94 -6.97
C ARG A 35 -19.59 9.23 -6.47
N LYS A 36 -18.27 9.36 -6.62
CA LYS A 36 -17.55 10.58 -6.22
C LYS A 36 -17.96 11.80 -7.06
N LEU A 37 -18.20 11.60 -8.36
CA LEU A 37 -18.68 12.66 -9.25
C LEU A 37 -20.10 13.12 -8.87
N LEU A 38 -20.99 12.19 -8.51
CA LEU A 38 -22.33 12.51 -7.99
C LEU A 38 -22.24 13.27 -6.66
N ILE A 39 -21.36 12.86 -5.75
CA ILE A 39 -21.10 13.59 -4.50
C ILE A 39 -20.60 15.01 -4.80
N SER A 40 -19.70 15.17 -5.78
CA SER A 40 -19.23 16.48 -6.24
C SER A 40 -20.38 17.35 -6.72
N PHE A 41 -21.25 16.82 -7.58
CA PHE A 41 -22.41 17.54 -8.11
C PHE A 41 -23.37 17.96 -7.01
N VAL A 42 -23.79 17.03 -6.15
CA VAL A 42 -24.69 17.31 -5.02
C VAL A 42 -24.08 18.33 -4.07
N GLY A 43 -22.78 18.22 -3.77
CA GLY A 43 -22.07 19.16 -2.93
C GLY A 43 -22.12 20.60 -3.47
N VAL A 44 -21.93 20.78 -4.79
CA VAL A 44 -22.08 22.09 -5.44
C VAL A 44 -23.50 22.62 -5.31
N VAL A 45 -24.52 21.80 -5.60
CA VAL A 45 -25.93 22.20 -5.51
C VAL A 45 -26.29 22.65 -4.09
N VAL A 46 -25.87 21.89 -3.07
CA VAL A 46 -26.15 22.21 -1.66
C VAL A 46 -25.47 23.53 -1.25
N ILE A 47 -24.19 23.71 -1.59
CA ILE A 47 -23.45 24.93 -1.25
C ILE A 47 -24.05 26.15 -1.96
N TRP A 48 -24.43 25.99 -3.22
CA TRP A 48 -25.10 27.05 -3.98
C TRP A 48 -26.45 27.43 -3.34
N LEU A 49 -27.31 26.45 -3.02
CA LEU A 49 -28.59 26.71 -2.35
C LEU A 49 -28.41 27.37 -0.98
N LEU A 50 -27.41 26.96 -0.19
CA LEU A 50 -27.08 27.61 1.07
C LEU A 50 -26.66 29.08 0.88
N GLY A 51 -25.94 29.37 -0.21
CA GLY A 51 -25.64 30.73 -0.64
C GLY A 51 -26.88 31.59 -0.81
N GLU A 52 -27.81 31.11 -1.64
CA GLU A 52 -29.07 31.80 -1.92
C GLU A 52 -29.89 32.00 -0.64
N ILE A 53 -30.02 30.98 0.22
CA ILE A 53 -30.79 31.07 1.48
C ILE A 53 -30.18 32.08 2.46
N THR A 54 -28.84 32.14 2.53
CA THR A 54 -28.14 33.03 3.45
C THR A 54 -27.90 34.43 2.89
N ASN A 55 -28.37 34.71 1.65
CA ASN A 55 -28.00 35.89 0.86
C ASN A 55 -26.49 36.13 0.80
N SER A 56 -25.72 35.06 0.99
CA SER A 56 -24.27 35.10 0.81
C SER A 56 -24.02 34.91 -0.68
N SER A 57 -23.17 35.75 -1.26
CA SER A 57 -22.81 35.65 -2.67
C SER A 57 -21.35 36.04 -2.86
N GLY A 58 -20.78 35.71 -4.02
CA GLY A 58 -19.42 36.10 -4.40
C GLY A 58 -18.35 35.02 -4.24
N ALA A 59 -17.11 35.46 -4.05
CA ALA A 59 -15.91 34.63 -4.20
C ALA A 59 -15.86 33.46 -3.20
N THR A 60 -16.33 33.65 -1.97
CA THR A 60 -16.30 32.62 -0.92
C THR A 60 -17.12 31.39 -1.30
N ILE A 61 -18.37 31.59 -1.75
CA ILE A 61 -19.24 30.50 -2.17
C ILE A 61 -18.71 29.84 -3.43
N SER A 62 -18.24 30.66 -4.38
CA SER A 62 -17.62 30.16 -5.61
C SER A 62 -16.43 29.24 -5.31
N LEU A 63 -15.60 29.60 -4.33
CA LEU A 63 -14.48 28.77 -3.87
C LEU A 63 -14.96 27.44 -3.29
N PHE A 64 -15.96 27.45 -2.41
CA PHE A 64 -16.53 26.23 -1.84
C PHE A 64 -17.18 25.34 -2.91
N CYS A 65 -17.85 25.93 -3.90
CA CYS A 65 -18.36 25.20 -5.07
C CYS A 65 -17.23 24.56 -5.88
N VAL A 66 -16.12 25.24 -6.11
CA VAL A 66 -14.95 24.65 -6.80
C VAL A 66 -14.37 23.48 -6.00
N ILE A 67 -14.21 23.65 -4.68
CA ILE A 67 -13.70 22.59 -3.81
C ILE A 67 -14.64 21.36 -3.84
N ALA A 68 -15.95 21.58 -3.74
CA ALA A 68 -16.94 20.49 -3.83
C ALA A 68 -16.98 19.84 -5.22
N GLY A 69 -17.01 20.64 -6.28
CA GLY A 69 -17.03 20.18 -7.66
C GLY A 69 -15.79 19.37 -8.06
N LEU A 70 -14.65 19.64 -7.43
CA LEU A 70 -13.41 18.88 -7.60
C LEU A 70 -13.23 17.74 -6.59
N TYR A 71 -14.22 17.42 -5.76
CA TYR A 71 -14.12 16.33 -4.78
C TYR A 71 -13.70 14.99 -5.39
N TRP A 72 -14.23 14.63 -6.57
CA TRP A 72 -13.79 13.43 -7.29
C TRP A 72 -12.29 13.40 -7.60
N LEU A 73 -11.69 14.58 -7.79
CA LEU A 73 -10.28 14.72 -8.15
C LEU A 73 -9.37 14.74 -6.91
N TRP A 74 -9.68 15.54 -5.89
CA TRP A 74 -8.79 15.68 -4.73
C TRP A 74 -9.01 14.62 -3.65
N SER A 75 -10.19 13.99 -3.56
CA SER A 75 -10.46 13.01 -2.51
C SER A 75 -9.54 11.80 -2.52
N PRO A 76 -9.16 11.19 -3.67
CA PRO A 76 -8.22 10.07 -3.66
C PRO A 76 -6.83 10.51 -3.18
N VAL A 77 -6.41 11.71 -3.56
CA VAL A 77 -5.13 12.30 -3.11
C VAL A 77 -5.13 12.50 -1.60
N TYR A 78 -6.22 13.03 -1.04
CA TYR A 78 -6.38 13.23 0.39
C TYR A 78 -6.29 11.91 1.17
N TRP A 79 -7.02 10.88 0.74
CA TRP A 79 -7.01 9.59 1.42
C TRP A 79 -5.67 8.88 1.34
N ALA A 80 -5.01 8.90 0.18
CA ALA A 80 -3.65 8.39 0.01
C ALA A 80 -2.64 9.13 0.91
N THR A 81 -2.69 10.46 0.93
CA THR A 81 -1.81 11.30 1.75
C THR A 81 -2.02 10.99 3.24
N ARG A 82 -3.28 10.89 3.69
CA ARG A 82 -3.61 10.52 5.07
C ARG A 82 -3.06 9.13 5.40
N ARG A 83 -3.21 8.16 4.50
CA ARG A 83 -2.67 6.81 4.67
C ARG A 83 -1.15 6.84 4.79
N ASN A 84 -0.44 7.55 3.90
CA ASN A 84 1.01 7.67 3.92
C ASN A 84 1.51 8.31 5.22
N SER A 85 0.84 9.34 5.73
CA SER A 85 1.14 9.95 7.04
C SER A 85 1.13 8.93 8.18
N THR A 86 0.19 7.96 8.16
CA THR A 86 0.17 6.88 9.17
C THR A 86 1.38 5.96 9.14
N TYR A 87 2.10 5.88 8.02
CA TYR A 87 3.37 5.16 7.91
C TYR A 87 4.55 6.09 8.24
N ARG A 88 4.52 7.35 7.80
CA ARG A 88 5.59 8.33 8.05
C ARG A 88 5.79 8.70 9.53
N ARG A 89 4.78 8.47 10.37
CA ARG A 89 4.85 8.68 11.83
C ARG A 89 5.85 7.77 12.57
N PHE A 90 6.30 6.69 11.95
CA PHE A 90 7.27 5.79 12.58
C PHE A 90 8.68 6.36 12.44
N PRO A 91 9.43 6.52 13.54
CA PRO A 91 10.77 7.12 13.51
C PRO A 91 11.83 6.21 12.87
N TYR A 92 11.69 4.89 13.05
CA TYR A 92 12.69 3.91 12.61
C TYR A 92 12.12 2.96 11.57
N SER A 93 12.97 2.60 10.61
CA SER A 93 12.63 1.67 9.54
C SER A 93 13.82 0.80 9.15
N GLY A 94 13.53 -0.41 8.69
CA GLY A 94 14.55 -1.35 8.23
C GLY A 94 14.12 -2.06 6.95
N PHE A 95 15.05 -2.15 6.01
CA PHE A 95 14.94 -3.01 4.85
C PHE A 95 15.10 -4.45 5.31
N TRP A 96 14.05 -5.25 5.15
CA TRP A 96 14.08 -6.65 5.54
C TRP A 96 14.00 -7.55 4.33
N ARG A 97 14.84 -8.58 4.36
CA ARG A 97 14.89 -9.63 3.35
C ARG A 97 14.74 -11.00 4.00
N GLY A 98 13.70 -11.71 3.59
CA GLY A 98 13.37 -13.05 4.04
C GLY A 98 13.07 -13.99 2.89
N ARG A 99 12.33 -15.05 3.20
CA ARG A 99 11.83 -16.03 2.24
C ARG A 99 10.35 -16.29 2.46
N VAL A 100 9.67 -16.64 1.39
CA VAL A 100 8.32 -17.19 1.44
C VAL A 100 8.37 -18.55 2.12
N LEU A 101 7.67 -18.66 3.24
CA LEU A 101 7.52 -19.91 4.00
C LEU A 101 6.32 -20.69 3.44
N GLU A 102 5.19 -20.00 3.26
CA GLU A 102 3.95 -20.60 2.79
C GLU A 102 3.15 -19.61 1.94
N VAL A 103 2.36 -20.15 1.01
CA VAL A 103 1.41 -19.41 0.17
C VAL A 103 0.08 -20.14 0.18
N PHE A 104 -0.99 -19.48 0.62
CA PHE A 104 -2.32 -20.06 0.64
C PHE A 104 -3.39 -19.03 0.27
N VAL A 105 -4.56 -19.51 -0.14
CA VAL A 105 -5.71 -18.68 -0.51
C VAL A 105 -6.78 -18.80 0.56
N SER A 106 -7.32 -17.68 1.01
CA SER A 106 -8.47 -17.61 1.90
C SER A 106 -9.65 -16.93 1.21
N GLU A 107 -10.86 -17.22 1.67
CA GLU A 107 -12.06 -16.44 1.36
C GLU A 107 -12.32 -15.51 2.55
N GLU A 108 -12.48 -14.23 2.28
CA GLU A 108 -12.85 -13.25 3.30
C GLU A 108 -14.20 -12.64 2.93
N LEU A 109 -15.12 -12.60 3.89
CA LEU A 109 -16.41 -11.91 3.76
C LEU A 109 -16.15 -10.41 3.66
N VAL A 110 -16.36 -9.82 2.48
CA VAL A 110 -16.09 -8.40 2.20
C VAL A 110 -17.32 -7.55 2.45
N SER A 111 -18.51 -8.04 2.09
CA SER A 111 -19.78 -7.41 2.43
C SER A 111 -20.90 -8.44 2.51
N THR A 112 -21.89 -8.11 3.31
CA THR A 112 -23.17 -8.83 3.38
C THR A 112 -24.22 -7.83 2.91
N GLU A 113 -24.80 -8.07 1.73
CA GLU A 113 -25.86 -7.22 1.17
C GLU A 113 -27.20 -7.91 1.32
N GLU A 114 -28.16 -7.23 1.95
CA GLU A 114 -29.55 -7.66 1.95
C GLU A 114 -30.17 -7.20 0.63
N SER A 115 -30.52 -8.16 -0.22
CA SER A 115 -31.23 -7.93 -1.48
C SER A 115 -32.60 -8.62 -1.45
N VAL A 116 -33.42 -8.41 -2.46
CA VAL A 116 -34.77 -8.98 -2.54
C VAL A 116 -34.86 -9.76 -3.85
N ASP A 117 -35.25 -11.03 -3.78
CA ASP A 117 -35.49 -11.88 -4.96
C ASP A 117 -36.72 -11.38 -5.75
N GLU A 118 -36.91 -11.84 -6.99
CA GLU A 118 -38.05 -11.53 -7.86
C GLU A 118 -39.41 -11.84 -7.22
N LYS A 119 -39.42 -12.64 -6.14
CA LYS A 119 -40.59 -13.02 -5.34
C LYS A 119 -40.83 -12.14 -4.10
N GLY A 120 -39.99 -11.14 -3.84
CA GLY A 120 -40.13 -10.26 -2.68
C GLY A 120 -39.51 -10.79 -1.38
N GLU A 121 -38.77 -11.89 -1.43
CA GLU A 121 -38.10 -12.47 -0.25
C GLU A 121 -36.72 -11.84 -0.05
N LEU A 122 -36.41 -11.46 1.20
CA LEU A 122 -35.10 -10.94 1.59
C LEU A 122 -34.05 -12.06 1.47
N ILE A 123 -33.08 -11.87 0.60
CA ILE A 123 -31.92 -12.73 0.43
C ILE A 123 -30.65 -12.02 0.91
N ILE A 124 -29.81 -12.75 1.64
CA ILE A 124 -28.52 -12.26 2.09
C ILE A 124 -27.47 -12.70 1.06
N ILE A 125 -26.91 -11.74 0.32
CA ILE A 125 -25.82 -11.98 -0.64
C ILE A 125 -24.49 -11.74 0.09
N GLU A 126 -23.75 -12.83 0.34
CA GLU A 126 -22.40 -12.77 0.88
C GLU A 126 -21.38 -12.52 -0.23
N ASN A 127 -20.83 -11.31 -0.30
CA ASN A 127 -19.76 -10.99 -1.22
C ASN A 127 -18.42 -11.44 -0.63
N ARG A 128 -17.93 -12.60 -1.07
CA ARG A 128 -16.65 -13.18 -0.64
C ARG A 128 -15.55 -12.84 -1.64
N GLU A 129 -14.49 -12.18 -1.17
CA GLU A 129 -13.30 -11.94 -1.98
C GLU A 129 -12.24 -13.01 -1.70
N ARG A 130 -11.72 -13.62 -2.75
CA ARG A 130 -10.57 -14.52 -2.65
C ARG A 130 -9.31 -13.71 -2.44
N ARG A 131 -8.59 -14.01 -1.37
CA ARG A 131 -7.35 -13.33 -0.98
C ARG A 131 -6.19 -14.31 -0.92
N ILE A 132 -5.02 -13.83 -1.32
CA ILE A 132 -3.78 -14.56 -1.16
C ILE A 132 -3.09 -14.15 0.13
N ASN A 133 -2.59 -15.14 0.86
CA ASN A 133 -1.81 -14.97 2.08
C ASN A 133 -0.41 -15.49 1.83
N LEU A 134 0.57 -14.65 2.15
CA LEU A 134 1.98 -14.93 2.01
C LEU A 134 2.60 -14.90 3.41
N GLN A 135 2.92 -16.08 3.96
CA GLN A 135 3.71 -16.15 5.19
C GLN A 135 5.17 -16.08 4.80
N VAL A 136 5.88 -15.13 5.37
CA VAL A 136 7.28 -14.88 5.08
C VAL A 136 8.07 -14.83 6.36
N GLY A 137 9.29 -15.33 6.31
CA GLY A 137 10.16 -15.32 7.47
C GLY A 137 11.63 -15.34 7.12
N ASP A 138 12.46 -15.23 8.16
CA ASP A 138 13.89 -15.34 8.02
C ASP A 138 14.52 -16.33 9.01
N LYS A 139 15.84 -16.45 8.95
CA LYS A 139 16.59 -17.40 9.77
C LYS A 139 16.63 -17.04 11.25
N THR A 140 16.20 -15.83 11.62
CA THR A 140 16.15 -15.39 13.02
C THR A 140 14.84 -15.77 13.70
N GLY A 141 13.91 -16.40 12.97
CA GLY A 141 12.59 -16.78 13.47
C GLY A 141 11.57 -15.63 13.43
N PHE A 142 11.90 -14.52 12.76
CA PHE A 142 10.93 -13.46 12.52
C PHE A 142 10.01 -13.87 11.38
N GLU A 143 8.69 -13.85 11.61
CA GLU A 143 7.66 -14.21 10.65
C GLU A 143 6.56 -13.16 10.58
N VAL A 144 6.07 -12.89 9.36
CA VAL A 144 4.93 -12.02 9.12
C VAL A 144 4.05 -12.56 8.01
N GLN A 145 2.76 -12.25 8.08
CA GLN A 145 1.80 -12.56 7.02
C GLN A 145 1.46 -11.31 6.24
N ILE A 146 1.53 -11.39 4.91
CA ILE A 146 1.04 -10.37 3.99
C ILE A 146 -0.20 -10.91 3.28
N GLN A 147 -1.26 -10.12 3.27
CA GLN A 147 -2.50 -10.44 2.58
C GLN A 147 -2.75 -9.46 1.43
N ALA A 148 -3.25 -9.97 0.29
CA ALA A 148 -3.62 -9.17 -0.86
C ALA A 148 -4.81 -9.81 -1.63
N PRO A 149 -5.58 -9.03 -2.39
CA PRO A 149 -6.56 -9.57 -3.33
C PRO A 149 -5.91 -10.57 -4.31
N LEU A 150 -6.55 -11.70 -4.56
CA LEU A 150 -6.01 -12.72 -5.45
C LEU A 150 -6.04 -12.25 -6.91
N ARG A 151 -4.87 -12.14 -7.54
CA ARG A 151 -4.70 -11.74 -8.95
C ARG A 151 -4.01 -12.83 -9.74
N ARG A 152 -4.20 -12.84 -11.07
CA ARG A 152 -3.55 -13.81 -11.98
C ARG A 152 -2.02 -13.82 -11.87
N LEU A 153 -1.42 -12.65 -11.61
CA LEU A 153 0.01 -12.46 -11.41
C LEU A 153 0.58 -13.29 -10.24
N HIS A 154 -0.25 -13.67 -9.28
CA HIS A 154 0.14 -14.45 -8.10
C HIS A 154 0.35 -15.94 -8.38
N ARG A 155 0.01 -16.44 -9.59
CA ARG A 155 0.10 -17.87 -9.94
C ARG A 155 1.49 -18.46 -9.78
N ASN A 156 2.53 -17.65 -9.93
CA ASN A 156 3.93 -18.10 -9.89
C ASN A 156 4.59 -17.95 -8.51
N LEU A 157 3.83 -17.57 -7.48
CA LEU A 157 4.32 -17.50 -6.11
C LEU A 157 4.60 -18.91 -5.59
N LYS A 158 5.80 -19.09 -5.03
CA LYS A 158 6.28 -20.37 -4.53
C LYS A 158 7.07 -20.20 -3.24
N THR A 159 7.03 -21.23 -2.41
CA THR A 159 7.86 -21.31 -1.20
C THR A 159 9.35 -21.21 -1.55
N GLY A 160 10.13 -20.66 -0.63
CA GLY A 160 11.56 -20.44 -0.79
C GLY A 160 11.97 -19.23 -1.64
N GLN A 161 11.04 -18.58 -2.34
CA GLN A 161 11.31 -17.32 -3.06
C GLN A 161 11.76 -16.22 -2.10
N VAL A 162 12.57 -15.29 -2.60
CA VAL A 162 13.04 -14.17 -1.78
C VAL A 162 11.94 -13.13 -1.73
N VAL A 163 11.71 -12.59 -0.54
CA VAL A 163 10.84 -11.44 -0.34
C VAL A 163 11.62 -10.31 0.31
N GLU A 164 11.31 -9.09 -0.11
CA GLU A 164 11.88 -7.86 0.39
C GLU A 164 10.75 -6.91 0.77
N LEU A 165 10.82 -6.31 1.95
CA LEU A 165 9.83 -5.35 2.44
C LEU A 165 10.45 -4.41 3.46
N LEU A 166 9.73 -3.36 3.81
CA LEU A 166 10.11 -2.37 4.82
C LEU A 166 9.40 -2.68 6.14
N LEU A 167 10.19 -2.82 7.20
CA LEU A 167 9.71 -2.92 8.56
C LEU A 167 9.74 -1.55 9.23
N LEU A 168 8.69 -1.20 9.95
CA LEU A 168 8.56 0.06 10.66
C LEU A 168 8.43 -0.17 12.16
N SER A 169 9.13 0.64 12.94
CA SER A 169 9.22 0.50 14.38
C SER A 169 9.18 1.86 15.07
N LYS A 170 8.77 1.83 16.35
CA LYS A 170 8.98 2.93 17.29
C LYS A 170 10.32 2.82 18.03
N ASP A 171 10.89 1.62 18.04
CA ASP A 171 12.15 1.32 18.73
C ASP A 171 13.35 1.48 17.78
N PRO A 172 14.45 2.13 18.22
CA PRO A 172 15.65 2.35 17.41
C PRO A 172 16.26 1.06 16.86
N ASP A 173 16.26 0.02 17.69
CA ASP A 173 16.89 -1.27 17.36
C ASP A 173 15.99 -2.20 16.55
N LEU A 174 14.80 -1.73 16.13
CA LEU A 174 13.81 -2.52 15.40
C LEU A 174 13.37 -3.79 16.16
N ALA A 175 13.51 -3.80 17.48
CA ALA A 175 13.14 -4.95 18.33
C ALA A 175 11.66 -5.30 18.22
N ARG A 176 10.78 -4.28 18.22
CA ARG A 176 9.33 -4.45 18.03
C ARG A 176 8.84 -3.85 16.72
N ILE A 177 8.56 -4.71 15.76
CA ILE A 177 7.95 -4.29 14.50
C ILE A 177 6.51 -3.86 14.73
N SER A 178 6.22 -2.60 14.41
CA SER A 178 4.89 -2.00 14.56
C SER A 178 4.06 -2.08 13.27
N LYS A 179 4.70 -2.04 12.11
CA LYS A 179 4.03 -2.07 10.82
C LYS A 179 4.96 -2.59 9.73
N ILE A 180 4.38 -3.21 8.72
CA ILE A 180 5.08 -3.67 7.52
C ILE A 180 4.54 -2.96 6.28
N SER A 181 5.38 -2.84 5.25
CA SER A 181 4.98 -2.34 3.93
C SER A 181 4.57 -3.46 2.99
N ASP A 182 4.43 -3.09 1.72
CA ASP A 182 4.28 -3.96 0.58
C ASP A 182 5.44 -4.97 0.49
N ALA A 183 5.13 -6.20 0.06
CA ALA A 183 6.11 -7.24 -0.19
C ALA A 183 6.51 -7.26 -1.66
N TYR A 184 7.81 -7.15 -1.92
CA TYR A 184 8.39 -7.25 -3.24
C TYR A 184 9.11 -8.59 -3.40
N LEU A 185 8.86 -9.27 -4.52
CA LEU A 185 9.53 -10.51 -4.89
C LEU A 185 10.42 -10.28 -6.12
N PRO A 186 11.74 -10.05 -5.93
CA PRO A 186 12.63 -9.63 -7.00
C PRO A 186 12.79 -10.62 -8.15
N GLN A 187 12.52 -11.91 -7.92
CA GLN A 187 12.61 -12.93 -8.98
C GLN A 187 11.45 -12.86 -9.97
N LEU A 188 10.30 -12.35 -9.54
CA LEU A 188 9.08 -12.29 -10.34
C LEU A 188 8.72 -10.86 -10.77
N ASP A 189 9.49 -9.87 -10.29
CA ASP A 189 9.13 -8.45 -10.38
C ASP A 189 7.69 -8.18 -9.91
N LEU A 190 7.33 -8.82 -8.79
CA LEU A 190 5.96 -8.89 -8.31
C LEU A 190 5.82 -8.19 -6.96
N TRP A 191 4.79 -7.37 -6.85
CA TRP A 191 4.38 -6.71 -5.62
C TRP A 191 3.12 -7.36 -5.07
N VAL A 192 3.18 -7.74 -3.80
CA VAL A 192 2.06 -8.33 -3.05
C VAL A 192 1.74 -7.39 -1.89
N SER A 193 0.62 -6.68 -1.99
CA SER A 193 0.10 -5.87 -0.92
C SER A 193 -1.39 -5.58 -1.12
N ASN A 194 -2.08 -5.31 -0.02
CA ASN A 194 -3.43 -4.77 -0.07
C ASN A 194 -3.45 -3.31 -0.54
N TYR A 195 -2.42 -2.52 -0.21
CA TYR A 195 -2.31 -1.10 -0.59
C TYR A 195 -0.85 -0.80 -0.99
N PRO A 196 -0.58 -0.04 -2.07
CA PRO A 196 0.77 0.30 -2.51
C PRO A 196 1.36 1.46 -1.69
N VAL A 197 1.92 1.17 -0.52
CA VAL A 197 2.53 2.18 0.37
C VAL A 197 3.80 2.76 -0.23
N LEU A 198 4.61 1.90 -0.84
CA LEU A 198 5.97 2.23 -1.24
C LEU A 198 5.99 2.90 -2.62
N ARG A 199 6.93 3.83 -2.78
CA ARG A 199 7.44 4.18 -4.09
C ARG A 199 8.27 3.03 -4.64
N ARG A 200 7.61 2.21 -5.46
CA ARG A 200 8.17 0.96 -6.01
C ARG A 200 9.45 1.19 -6.81
N ASP A 201 9.51 2.27 -7.57
CA ASP A 201 10.68 2.70 -8.33
C ASP A 201 11.91 2.88 -7.43
N VAL A 202 11.76 3.66 -6.34
CA VAL A 202 12.84 3.92 -5.38
C VAL A 202 13.19 2.66 -4.59
N PHE A 203 12.20 1.86 -4.22
CA PHE A 203 12.44 0.63 -3.47
C PHE A 203 13.23 -0.40 -4.28
N VAL A 204 12.93 -0.55 -5.58
CA VAL A 204 13.69 -1.44 -6.47
C VAL A 204 15.14 -0.97 -6.60
N GLU A 205 15.38 0.34 -6.67
CA GLU A 205 16.74 0.91 -6.68
C GLU A 205 17.50 0.55 -5.40
N VAL A 206 16.89 0.76 -4.23
CA VAL A 206 17.48 0.40 -2.92
C VAL A 206 17.77 -1.11 -2.84
N SER A 207 16.85 -1.95 -3.30
CA SER A 207 17.05 -3.41 -3.38
C SER A 207 18.28 -3.76 -4.22
N GLN A 208 18.42 -3.15 -5.40
CA GLN A 208 19.54 -3.40 -6.30
C GLN A 208 20.86 -2.92 -5.69
N GLU A 209 20.89 -1.75 -5.06
CA GLU A 209 22.06 -1.20 -4.37
C GLU A 209 22.54 -2.13 -3.25
N LEU A 210 21.63 -2.56 -2.37
CA LEU A 210 21.95 -3.48 -1.27
C LEU A 210 22.44 -4.85 -1.80
N ARG A 211 21.91 -5.33 -2.92
CA ARG A 211 22.38 -6.58 -3.55
C ARG A 211 23.77 -6.42 -4.16
N ARG A 212 24.09 -5.28 -4.78
CA ARG A 212 25.41 -4.98 -5.35
C ARG A 212 26.47 -4.86 -4.26
N SER A 213 26.20 -4.09 -3.20
CA SER A 213 27.10 -3.90 -2.06
C SER A 213 27.49 -5.23 -1.40
N ASN A 214 26.51 -6.12 -1.18
CA ASN A 214 26.74 -7.46 -0.65
C ASN A 214 27.63 -8.33 -1.55
N ARG A 215 27.51 -8.22 -2.88
CA ARG A 215 28.35 -8.97 -3.83
C ARG A 215 29.80 -8.49 -3.80
N THR A 216 30.01 -7.18 -3.78
CA THR A 216 31.35 -6.57 -3.75
C THR A 216 32.10 -6.93 -2.47
N GLN A 217 31.43 -6.91 -1.31
CA GLN A 217 32.03 -7.32 -0.05
C GLN A 217 32.47 -8.79 -0.06
N LYS A 218 31.61 -9.70 -0.54
CA LYS A 218 31.96 -11.12 -0.67
C LYS A 218 33.15 -11.35 -1.60
N ALA A 219 33.19 -10.65 -2.74
CA ALA A 219 34.31 -10.74 -3.67
C ALA A 219 35.63 -10.27 -3.04
N ARG A 220 35.62 -9.17 -2.29
CA ARG A 220 36.81 -8.68 -1.57
C ARG A 220 37.28 -9.67 -0.49
N ALA A 221 36.36 -10.21 0.30
CA ALA A 221 36.68 -11.21 1.32
C ALA A 221 37.33 -12.46 0.70
N SER A 222 36.79 -12.95 -0.42
CA SER A 222 37.38 -14.10 -1.13
C SER A 222 38.80 -13.82 -1.63
N ARG A 223 39.07 -12.64 -2.20
CA ARG A 223 40.41 -12.27 -2.68
C ARG A 223 41.45 -12.15 -1.56
N GLN A 224 41.06 -11.64 -0.39
CA GLN A 224 41.93 -11.59 0.79
C GLN A 224 42.22 -12.98 1.38
N SER A 225 41.31 -13.94 1.18
CA SER A 225 41.48 -15.33 1.61
C SER A 225 42.52 -16.05 0.75
N TYR A 226 42.54 -15.78 -0.56
CA TYR A 226 43.51 -16.35 -1.50
C TYR A 226 44.90 -15.73 -1.39
N ALA A 227 45.02 -14.47 -0.96
CA ALA A 227 46.32 -13.80 -0.79
C ALA A 227 47.10 -14.23 0.48
N ARG A 228 46.55 -15.15 1.28
CA ARG A 228 47.18 -15.70 2.51
C ARG A 228 47.72 -17.13 2.34
N TYR A 229 47.74 -17.65 1.12
CA TYR A 229 48.32 -18.96 0.78
C TYR A 229 49.45 -18.78 -0.23
#